data_AF-A0A5E4L2R7-F1
#
_entry.id   AF-A0A5E4L2R7-F1
#
_cell.length_a   1.000
_cell.length_b   1.000
_cell.length_c   1.000
_cell.angle_alpha   90.00
_cell.angle_beta   90.00
_cell.angle_gamma   90.00
#
_symmetry.space_group_name_H-M   'P 1'
#
loop_
_entity.id
_entity.type
_entity.pdbx_description
1 polymer ?
#
loop_
_entity_poly.entity_id
_entity_poly.type
_entity_poly.pdbx_seq_one_letter_code
_entity_poly.pdbx_strand_id
1 'polypeptide(L)'
;MSEKLDIYKSAIRVELAKKRLADSPLSEFNKSKILEYIKICYARGLSAHRINKYFDTLRTIISWLNKDVSNITSEDILNLLVRINQSDLSEWTKRDYKTFSRAFLEWAGYEKELELIKPGRSP
;
A
#
# COMPACT_ATOMS: atom_id res chain seq x y z
N MET A 1 4.18 -32.42 -2.71
CA MET A 1 2.92 -32.32 -1.93
C MET A 1 2.71 -30.96 -1.22
N SER A 2 3.66 -30.01 -1.28
CA SER A 2 3.63 -28.74 -0.54
C SER A 2 2.88 -27.58 -1.26
N GLU A 3 2.93 -27.56 -2.60
CA GLU A 3 2.56 -26.40 -3.40
C GLU A 3 1.05 -26.07 -3.41
N LYS A 4 0.18 -27.09 -3.52
CA LYS A 4 -1.29 -26.91 -3.46
C LYS A 4 -1.75 -26.34 -2.11
N LEU A 5 -1.11 -26.74 -1.01
CA LEU A 5 -1.46 -26.27 0.33
C LEU A 5 -1.07 -24.79 0.53
N ASP A 6 0.08 -24.38 -0.03
CA ASP A 6 0.55 -23.00 0.06
C ASP A 6 -0.31 -22.05 -0.78
N ILE A 7 -0.72 -22.46 -1.99
CA ILE A 7 -1.66 -21.71 -2.83
C ILE A 7 -2.99 -21.48 -2.10
N TYR A 8 -3.55 -22.53 -1.47
CA TYR A 8 -4.82 -22.44 -0.74
C TYR A 8 -4.72 -21.51 0.48
N LYS A 9 -3.64 -21.63 1.28
CA LYS A 9 -3.38 -20.72 2.40
C LYS A 9 -3.21 -19.28 1.94
N SER A 10 -2.57 -19.08 0.79
CA SER A 10 -2.37 -17.75 0.20
C SER A 10 -3.69 -17.11 -0.23
N ALA A 11 -4.59 -17.88 -0.85
CA ALA A 11 -5.94 -17.42 -1.20
C ALA A 11 -6.75 -17.03 0.04
N ILE A 12 -6.74 -17.86 1.09
CA ILE A 12 -7.42 -17.53 2.36
C ILE A 12 -6.90 -16.22 2.95
N ARG A 13 -5.57 -16.02 2.97
CA ARG A 13 -4.98 -14.80 3.51
C ARG A 13 -5.47 -13.56 2.79
N VAL A 14 -5.56 -13.62 1.46
CA VAL A 14 -6.06 -12.50 0.66
C VAL A 14 -7.53 -12.21 0.95
N GLU A 15 -8.39 -13.24 1.05
CA GLU A 15 -9.80 -13.03 1.43
C GLU A 15 -9.94 -12.41 2.82
N LEU A 16 -9.12 -12.84 3.78
CA LEU A 16 -9.07 -12.23 5.10
C LEU A 16 -8.59 -10.77 5.04
N ALA A 17 -7.61 -10.46 4.19
CA ALA A 17 -7.12 -9.09 4.00
C ALA A 17 -8.17 -8.18 3.38
N LYS A 18 -8.90 -8.69 2.38
CA LYS A 18 -10.06 -8.03 1.79
C LYS A 18 -11.16 -7.77 2.81
N LYS A 19 -11.45 -8.74 3.68
CA LYS A 19 -12.38 -8.56 4.80
C LYS A 19 -11.90 -7.48 5.77
N ARG A 20 -10.63 -7.50 6.18
CA ARG A 20 -10.03 -6.43 7.02
C ARG A 20 -10.13 -5.04 6.39
N LEU A 21 -10.05 -4.94 5.06
CA LEU A 21 -10.27 -3.69 4.35
C LEU A 21 -11.74 -3.25 4.43
N ALA A 22 -12.68 -4.17 4.19
CA ALA A 22 -14.11 -3.88 4.26
C ALA A 22 -14.52 -3.39 5.66
N ASP A 23 -14.01 -4.04 6.71
CA ASP A 23 -14.28 -3.72 8.11
C ASP A 23 -13.48 -2.52 8.64
N SER A 24 -12.62 -1.91 7.81
CA SER A 24 -11.76 -0.79 8.24
C SER A 24 -12.53 0.54 8.32
N PRO A 25 -12.07 1.50 9.14
CA PRO A 25 -12.69 2.83 9.26
C PRO A 25 -12.39 3.75 8.06
N LEU A 26 -11.77 3.25 6.99
CA LEU A 26 -11.53 4.03 5.78
C LEU A 26 -12.86 4.41 5.11
N SER A 27 -12.88 5.52 4.38
CA SER A 27 -14.02 5.88 3.54
C SER A 27 -14.28 4.80 2.47
N GLU A 28 -15.53 4.67 2.03
CA GLU A 28 -15.87 3.77 0.93
C GLU A 28 -15.14 4.13 -0.36
N PHE A 29 -14.85 5.41 -0.59
CA PHE A 29 -14.01 5.88 -1.68
C PHE A 29 -12.58 5.32 -1.59
N ASN A 30 -11.95 5.39 -0.42
CA ASN A 30 -10.60 4.85 -0.25
C ASN A 30 -10.57 3.33 -0.38
N LYS A 31 -11.59 2.63 0.15
CA LYS A 31 -11.73 1.17 -0.02
C LYS A 31 -11.85 0.80 -1.49
N SER A 32 -12.65 1.54 -2.27
CA SER A 32 -12.81 1.28 -3.71
C SER A 32 -11.51 1.51 -4.47
N LYS A 33 -10.76 2.57 -4.16
CA LYS A 33 -9.45 2.83 -4.79
C LYS A 33 -8.41 1.76 -4.49
N ILE A 34 -8.38 1.24 -3.27
CA ILE A 34 -7.53 0.08 -2.95
C ILE A 34 -7.94 -1.12 -3.81
N LEU A 35 -9.24 -1.44 -3.89
CA LEU A 35 -9.72 -2.59 -4.65
C LEU A 35 -9.45 -2.47 -6.16
N GLU A 36 -9.63 -1.28 -6.73
CA GLU A 36 -9.28 -0.97 -8.13
C GLU A 36 -7.79 -1.25 -8.39
N TYR A 37 -6.91 -0.76 -7.52
CA TYR A 37 -5.48 -1.00 -7.65
C TYR A 37 -5.11 -2.48 -7.51
N ILE A 38 -5.70 -3.18 -6.53
CA ILE A 38 -5.47 -4.61 -6.33
C ILE A 38 -5.88 -5.41 -7.58
N LYS A 39 -6.98 -5.03 -8.26
CA LYS A 39 -7.38 -5.65 -9.54
C LYS A 39 -6.30 -5.51 -10.60
N ILE A 40 -5.63 -4.36 -10.66
CA ILE A 40 -4.50 -4.12 -11.57
C ILE A 40 -3.29 -4.97 -11.16
N CYS A 41 -3.00 -5.10 -9.86
CA CYS A 41 -1.94 -5.98 -9.37
C CYS A 41 -2.19 -7.44 -9.80
N TYR A 42 -3.43 -7.92 -9.71
CA TYR A 42 -3.79 -9.24 -10.23
C TYR A 42 -3.58 -9.36 -11.74
N ALA A 43 -4.01 -8.37 -12.52
CA ALA A 43 -3.82 -8.35 -13.96
C ALA A 43 -2.33 -8.36 -14.36
N ARG A 44 -1.46 -7.78 -13.52
CA ARG A 44 0.00 -7.81 -13.67
C ARG A 44 0.65 -9.12 -13.21
N GLY A 45 -0.13 -10.10 -12.76
CA GLY A 45 0.37 -11.41 -12.34
C GLY A 45 1.09 -11.41 -10.99
N LEU A 46 0.78 -10.47 -10.10
CA LEU A 46 1.38 -10.47 -8.76
C LEU A 46 0.94 -11.71 -7.96
N SER A 47 1.88 -12.28 -7.21
CA SER A 47 1.59 -13.42 -6.34
C SER A 47 0.63 -13.03 -5.23
N ALA A 48 -0.18 -14.00 -4.76
CA ALA A 48 -1.12 -13.78 -3.67
C ALA A 48 -0.43 -13.28 -2.37
N HIS A 49 0.84 -13.63 -2.14
CA HIS A 49 1.64 -13.06 -1.06
C HIS A 49 1.82 -11.54 -1.21
N ARG A 50 2.20 -11.08 -2.42
CA ARG A 50 2.32 -9.64 -2.71
C ARG A 50 0.97 -8.94 -2.63
N ILE A 51 -0.11 -9.56 -3.13
CA ILE A 51 -1.46 -9.00 -3.02
C ILE A 51 -1.85 -8.80 -1.55
N ASN A 52 -1.63 -9.79 -0.69
CA ASN A 52 -1.91 -9.67 0.74
C ASN A 52 -1.12 -8.52 1.37
N LYS A 53 0.18 -8.40 1.03
CA LYS A 53 1.03 -7.28 1.47
C LYS A 53 0.47 -5.93 1.01
N TYR A 54 0.01 -5.81 -0.24
CA TYR A 54 -0.62 -4.58 -0.71
C TYR A 54 -1.88 -4.24 0.09
N PHE A 55 -2.78 -5.19 0.35
CA PHE A 55 -3.96 -4.92 1.18
C PHE A 55 -3.58 -4.35 2.56
N ASP A 56 -2.65 -5.01 3.26
CA ASP A 56 -2.27 -4.61 4.61
C ASP A 56 -1.53 -3.27 4.63
N THR A 57 -0.60 -3.05 3.70
CA THR A 57 0.16 -1.80 3.60
C THR A 57 -0.71 -0.64 3.15
N LEU A 58 -1.53 -0.79 2.10
CA LEU A 58 -2.37 0.29 1.57
C LEU A 58 -3.42 0.74 2.60
N ARG A 59 -4.05 -0.21 3.29
CA ARG A 59 -4.96 0.11 4.39
C ARG A 59 -4.27 0.95 5.48
N THR A 60 -3.04 0.58 5.82
CA THR A 60 -2.27 1.26 6.88
C THR A 60 -1.85 2.67 6.46
N ILE A 61 -1.29 2.84 5.27
CA ILE A 61 -0.81 4.17 4.82
C ILE A 61 -1.98 5.14 4.60
N ILE A 62 -3.12 4.68 4.07
CA ILE A 62 -4.29 5.54 3.88
C ILE A 62 -4.88 5.93 5.24
N SER A 63 -4.88 4.99 6.20
CA SER A 63 -5.27 5.31 7.58
C SER A 63 -4.34 6.34 8.23
N TRP A 64 -3.05 6.34 7.90
CA TRP A 64 -2.08 7.33 8.40
C TRP A 64 -2.25 8.70 7.76
N LEU A 65 -2.63 8.74 6.47
CA LEU A 65 -2.94 9.97 5.75
C LEU A 65 -4.25 10.61 6.26
N ASN A 66 -5.19 9.77 6.74
CA ASN A 66 -6.47 10.19 7.31
C ASN A 66 -7.28 11.13 6.37
N LYS A 67 -7.18 10.90 5.07
CA LYS A 67 -7.81 11.69 4.00
C LYS A 67 -8.19 10.77 2.84
N ASP A 68 -9.10 11.25 1.99
CA ASP A 68 -9.39 10.58 0.73
C ASP A 68 -8.22 10.70 -0.23
N VAL A 69 -7.96 9.62 -0.99
CA VAL A 69 -6.87 9.55 -1.97
C VAL A 69 -7.00 10.62 -3.06
N SER A 70 -8.17 11.22 -3.28
CA SER A 70 -8.34 12.33 -4.22
C SER A 70 -7.82 13.68 -3.70
N ASN A 71 -7.54 13.78 -2.40
CA ASN A 71 -7.23 15.03 -1.71
C ASN A 71 -5.83 15.00 -1.07
N ILE A 72 -4.97 14.07 -1.49
CA ILE A 72 -3.60 13.96 -1.00
C ILE A 72 -2.78 15.10 -1.62
N THR A 73 -1.98 15.77 -0.79
CA THR A 73 -1.03 16.80 -1.22
C THR A 73 0.41 16.29 -1.18
N SER A 74 1.35 17.01 -1.81
CA SER A 74 2.79 16.72 -1.70
C SER A 74 3.27 16.70 -0.25
N GLU A 75 2.73 17.58 0.59
CA GLU A 75 3.05 17.66 2.02
C GLU A 75 2.54 16.41 2.77
N ASP A 76 1.35 15.92 2.44
CA ASP A 76 0.83 14.68 3.03
C ASP A 76 1.72 13.47 2.68
N ILE A 77 2.21 13.38 1.43
CA ILE A 77 3.14 12.32 1.00
C ILE A 77 4.49 12.44 1.72
N LEU A 78 5.00 13.67 1.87
CA LEU A 78 6.23 13.92 2.64
C LEU A 78 6.08 13.46 4.10
N ASN A 79 4.98 13.86 4.75
CA ASN A 79 4.67 13.49 6.13
C ASN A 79 4.51 11.96 6.30
N LEU A 80 3.90 11.29 5.32
CA LEU A 80 3.84 9.82 5.28
C LEU A 80 5.24 9.20 5.26
N LEU A 81 6.16 9.72 4.45
CA LEU A 81 7.51 9.20 4.34
C LEU A 81 8.36 9.48 5.58
N VAL A 82 8.22 10.67 6.19
CA VAL A 82 8.82 11.00 7.49
C VAL A 82 8.34 10.01 8.54
N ARG A 83 7.02 9.76 8.63
CA ARG A 83 6.43 8.79 9.55
C ARG A 83 6.99 7.38 9.35
N ILE A 84 7.13 6.92 8.10
CA ILE A 84 7.74 5.61 7.81
C ILE A 84 9.19 5.58 8.30
N ASN A 85 9.99 6.60 8.00
CA ASN A 85 11.41 6.65 8.37
C ASN A 85 11.64 6.67 9.88
N GLN A 86 10.82 7.43 10.60
CA GLN A 86 10.93 7.62 12.06
C GLN A 86 10.24 6.52 12.87
N SER A 87 9.51 5.61 12.24
CA SER A 87 8.88 4.49 12.93
C SER A 87 9.90 3.46 13.44
N ASP A 88 9.52 2.71 14.48
CA ASP A 88 10.28 1.56 15.00
C ASP A 88 10.20 0.30 14.12
N LEU A 89 9.67 0.43 12.90
CA LEU A 89 9.62 -0.67 11.94
C LEU A 89 11.04 -1.09 11.54
N SER A 90 11.22 -2.37 11.24
CA SER A 90 12.49 -2.83 10.66
C SER A 90 12.77 -2.11 9.34
N GLU A 91 14.04 -1.89 9.01
CA GLU A 91 14.44 -1.25 7.74
C GLU A 91 13.86 -1.96 6.51
N TRP A 92 13.76 -3.30 6.57
CA TRP A 92 13.08 -4.09 5.55
C TRP A 92 11.60 -3.73 5.42
N THR A 93 10.90 -3.56 6.54
CA THR A 93 9.48 -3.19 6.54
C THR A 93 9.28 -1.75 6.06
N LYS A 94 10.15 -0.82 6.46
CA LYS A 94 10.14 0.56 5.93
C LYS A 94 10.32 0.57 4.41
N ARG A 95 11.22 -0.25 3.88
CA ARG A 95 11.43 -0.41 2.44
C ARG A 95 10.17 -0.92 1.74
N ASP A 96 9.55 -1.99 2.25
CA ASP A 96 8.28 -2.53 1.72
C ASP A 96 7.20 -1.42 1.68
N TYR A 97 7.04 -0.68 2.78
CA TYR A 97 6.04 0.39 2.87
C TYR A 97 6.26 1.46 1.80
N LYS A 98 7.50 1.95 1.64
CA LYS A 98 7.84 2.94 0.61
C LYS A 98 7.61 2.43 -0.80
N THR A 99 7.96 1.17 -1.07
CA THR A 99 7.78 0.56 -2.39
C THR A 99 6.30 0.45 -2.74
N PHE A 100 5.48 -0.08 -1.83
CA PHE A 100 4.05 -0.24 -2.09
C PHE A 100 3.29 1.09 -2.11
N SER A 101 3.65 2.04 -1.23
CA SER A 101 3.04 3.37 -1.24
C SER A 101 3.34 4.11 -2.53
N ARG A 102 4.61 4.07 -3.00
CA ARG A 102 5.01 4.67 -4.28
C ARG A 102 4.21 4.08 -5.43
N ALA A 103 4.19 2.76 -5.56
CA ALA A 103 3.52 2.10 -6.69
C ALA A 103 2.00 2.38 -6.74
N PHE A 104 1.36 2.59 -5.58
CA PHE A 104 -0.04 2.97 -5.49
C PHE A 104 -0.27 4.46 -5.80
N LEU A 105 0.56 5.34 -5.26
CA LEU A 105 0.48 6.79 -5.49
C LEU A 105 0.77 7.15 -6.95
N GLU A 106 1.74 6.49 -7.59
CA GLU A 106 1.98 6.61 -9.03
C GLU A 106 0.71 6.23 -9.80
N TRP A 107 0.10 5.07 -9.52
CA TRP A 107 -1.15 4.70 -10.17
C TRP A 107 -2.31 5.68 -9.91
N ALA A 108 -2.34 6.30 -8.74
CA ALA A 108 -3.36 7.27 -8.37
C ALA A 108 -3.13 8.67 -9.00
N GLY A 109 -2.07 8.87 -9.79
CA GLY A 109 -1.79 10.11 -10.52
C GLY A 109 -0.89 11.11 -9.77
N TYR A 110 -0.14 10.65 -8.77
CA TYR A 110 0.76 11.48 -7.96
C TYR A 110 2.24 11.43 -8.39
N GLU A 111 2.51 11.13 -9.67
CA GLU A 111 3.89 10.98 -10.16
C GLU A 111 4.71 12.26 -9.96
N LYS A 112 4.11 13.44 -10.18
CA LYS A 112 4.79 14.73 -10.04
C LYS A 112 5.20 14.99 -8.59
N GLU A 113 4.33 14.67 -7.65
CA GLU A 113 4.55 14.85 -6.22
C GLU A 113 5.65 13.91 -5.70
N LEU A 114 5.76 12.72 -6.29
CA LEU A 114 6.81 11.75 -5.96
C LEU A 114 8.20 12.12 -6.49
N GLU A 115 8.29 12.89 -7.57
CA GLU A 115 9.57 13.40 -8.11
C GLU A 115 10.24 14.40 -7.18
N LEU A 116 9.44 15.18 -6.44
CA LEU A 116 9.91 16.14 -5.44
C LEU A 116 10.52 15.44 -4.22
N ILE A 117 10.26 14.15 -4.05
CA ILE A 117 10.68 13.36 -2.88
C ILE A 117 11.77 12.35 -3.27
N LYS A 118 12.67 12.75 -4.16
CA LYS A 118 13.94 12.03 -4.33
C LYS A 118 14.69 12.10 -2.99
N PRO A 119 15.24 10.98 -2.49
CA PRO A 119 16.13 11.06 -1.35
C PRO A 119 17.23 12.05 -1.72
N GLY A 120 17.38 13.10 -0.90
CA GLY A 120 18.60 13.87 -0.94
C GLY A 120 19.75 12.87 -0.89
N ARG A 121 20.72 12.99 -1.82
CA ARG A 121 22.05 12.44 -1.54
C ARG A 121 22.35 12.89 -0.11
N SER A 122 22.67 11.94 0.78
CA SER A 122 23.13 12.29 2.11
C SER A 122 24.14 13.44 1.99
N PRO A 123 24.04 14.49 2.82
CA PRO A 123 25.10 15.49 2.85
C PRO A 123 26.46 14.83 3.10
#